data_AF-A0A9W6CTW1-F1
#
_entry.id   AF-A0A9W6CTW1-F1
#
_cell.length_a   1.000
_cell.length_b   1.000
_cell.length_c   1.000
_cell.angle_alpha   90.00
_cell.angle_beta   90.00
_cell.angle_gamma   90.00
#
_symmetry.space_group_name_H-M   'P 1'
#
loop_
_entity.id
_entity.type
_entity.pdbx_description
1 polymer ?
#
loop_
_entity_poly.entity_id
_entity_poly.type
_entity_poly.pdbx_seq_one_letter_code
_entity_poly.pdbx_strand_id
1 'polypeptide(L)' 'MFDAARHPLKICIDGSCIVLRSLDDAIGFVRSHPVGEHAEMLVDQMEAARLPELQRRAWVAFETFADAMRLSPDAQRRMM' A
#
# COMPACT_ATOMS: atom_id res chain seq x y z
N MET A 1 -8.90 11.57 15.92
CA MET A 1 -9.79 10.58 15.28
C MET A 1 -9.99 11.03 13.85
N PHE A 2 -9.35 10.38 12.88
CA PHE A 2 -9.53 10.69 11.45
C PHE A 2 -10.09 9.44 10.79
N ASP A 3 -11.40 9.47 10.58
CA ASP A 3 -12.20 8.46 9.89
C ASP A 3 -12.70 9.09 8.59
N ALA A 4 -12.24 8.54 7.47
CA ALA A 4 -12.83 8.66 6.14
C ALA A 4 -12.18 7.61 5.24
N ALA A 5 -12.66 6.36 5.40
CA ALA A 5 -12.57 5.26 4.44
C ALA A 5 -11.19 4.91 3.84
N ARG A 6 -10.21 4.56 4.69
CA ARG A 6 -9.16 3.62 4.25
C ARG A 6 -9.69 2.21 4.49
N HIS A 7 -10.21 1.60 3.44
CA HIS A 7 -10.55 0.19 3.50
C HIS A 7 -9.24 -0.58 3.77
N PRO A 8 -9.22 -1.54 4.70
CA PRO A 8 -8.04 -2.37 4.90
C PRO A 8 -7.60 -3.01 3.58
N LEU A 9 -6.33 -2.87 3.22
CA LEU A 9 -5.80 -3.43 1.98
C LEU A 9 -5.18 -4.80 2.27
N LYS A 10 -5.72 -5.85 1.62
CA LYS A 10 -5.12 -7.18 1.68
C LYS A 10 -4.02 -7.28 0.63
N ILE A 11 -2.81 -7.60 1.08
CA ILE A 11 -1.64 -7.86 0.25
C ILE A 11 -1.30 -9.34 0.35
N CYS A 12 -1.09 -10.02 -0.77
CA CYS A 12 -0.67 -11.41 -0.85
C CYS A 12 0.65 -11.52 -1.61
N ILE A 13 1.66 -12.04 -0.93
CA ILE A 13 3.03 -12.21 -1.44
C ILE A 13 3.63 -13.51 -0.91
N ASP A 14 4.36 -14.23 -1.75
CA ASP A 14 5.02 -15.50 -1.41
C ASP A 14 4.12 -16.52 -0.69
N GLY A 15 2.85 -16.61 -1.12
CA GLY A 15 1.85 -17.52 -0.56
C GLY A 15 1.27 -17.10 0.81
N SER A 16 1.71 -15.97 1.35
CA SER A 16 1.18 -15.38 2.59
C SER A 16 0.34 -14.14 2.27
N CYS A 17 -0.66 -13.84 3.12
CA CYS A 17 -1.41 -12.60 2.99
C CYS A 17 -1.41 -11.80 4.29
N ILE A 18 -1.18 -10.51 4.18
CA ILE A 18 -1.21 -9.53 5.27
C ILE A 18 -2.32 -8.51 5.01
N VAL A 19 -2.82 -7.88 6.07
CA VAL A 19 -3.83 -6.83 5.97
C VAL A 19 -3.24 -5.53 6.52
N LEU A 20 -3.12 -4.54 5.64
CA LEU A 20 -2.61 -3.21 5.96
C LEU A 20 -3.80 -2.29 6.30
N ARG A 21 -3.74 -1.63 7.45
CA ARG A 21 -4.84 -0.78 7.98
C ARG A 21 -4.45 0.69 8.04
N SER A 22 -3.17 0.99 7.91
CA SER A 22 -2.63 2.33 8.03
C SER A 22 -1.54 2.61 6.98
N LEU A 23 -1.26 3.89 6.75
CA LEU A 23 -0.17 4.29 5.86
C LEU A 23 1.19 3.85 6.42
N ASP A 24 1.35 3.86 7.74
CA ASP A 24 2.54 3.32 8.43
C ASP A 24 2.73 1.83 8.18
N ASP A 25 1.65 1.01 8.20
CA ASP A 25 1.73 -0.42 7.86
C ASP A 25 2.24 -0.60 6.43
N ALA A 26 1.74 0.21 5.49
CA ALA A 26 2.12 0.17 4.09
C ALA A 26 3.59 0.60 3.88
N ILE A 27 4.05 1.65 4.55
CA ILE A 27 5.46 2.07 4.54
C ILE A 27 6.35 0.95 5.09
N GLY A 28 5.97 0.38 6.22
CA GLY A 28 6.69 -0.75 6.84
C GLY A 28 6.79 -1.93 5.90
N PHE A 29 5.69 -2.30 5.23
CA PHE A 29 5.66 -3.35 4.22
C PHE A 29 6.65 -3.09 3.09
N VAL A 30 6.58 -1.91 2.44
CA VAL A 30 7.45 -1.58 1.29
C VAL A 30 8.92 -1.62 1.69
N ARG A 31 9.28 -1.13 2.88
CA ARG A 31 10.67 -1.17 3.38
C ARG A 31 11.16 -2.56 3.73
N SER A 32 10.28 -3.45 4.17
CA SER A 32 10.64 -4.82 4.58
C SER A 32 10.73 -5.82 3.45
N HIS A 33 10.27 -5.47 2.24
CA HIS A 33 10.05 -6.41 1.16
C HIS A 33 10.83 -6.03 -0.10
N PRO A 34 11.45 -6.98 -0.83
CA PRO A 34 12.12 -6.72 -2.12
C PRO A 34 11.28 -6.00 -3.18
N VAL A 35 9.96 -6.05 -3.05
CA VAL A 35 9.03 -5.37 -3.99
C VAL A 35 9.16 -3.83 -3.88
N GLY A 36 9.71 -3.34 -2.77
CA GLY A 36 9.98 -1.94 -2.52
C GLY A 36 11.34 -1.44 -2.99
N GLU A 37 12.20 -2.27 -3.59
CA GLU A 37 13.58 -1.90 -3.98
C GLU A 37 13.65 -0.65 -4.88
N HIS A 38 12.60 -0.38 -5.65
CA HIS A 38 12.50 0.80 -6.52
C HIS A 38 11.34 1.73 -6.18
N ALA A 39 10.81 1.62 -4.95
CA ALA A 39 9.66 2.38 -4.49
C ALA A 39 10.04 3.56 -3.56
N GLU A 40 11.32 3.95 -3.51
CA GLU A 40 11.82 5.00 -2.60
C GLU A 40 11.00 6.29 -2.71
N MET A 41 10.76 6.78 -3.93
CA MET A 41 9.97 8.00 -4.15
C MET A 41 8.52 7.86 -3.66
N LEU A 42 7.93 6.67 -3.74
CA LEU A 42 6.59 6.41 -3.20
C LEU A 42 6.62 6.47 -1.68
N VAL A 43 7.61 5.83 -1.05
CA VAL A 43 7.79 5.83 0.41
C VAL A 43 7.97 7.25 0.94
N ASP A 44 8.81 8.06 0.29
CA ASP A 44 9.05 9.46 0.69
C ASP A 44 7.75 10.29 0.67
N GLN A 45 6.92 10.13 -0.37
CA GLN A 45 5.65 10.82 -0.47
C GLN A 45 4.64 10.35 0.59
N MET A 46 4.65 9.07 0.92
CA MET A 46 3.81 8.52 1.99
C MET A 46 4.22 9.06 3.37
N GLU A 47 5.52 9.14 3.65
CA GLU A 47 6.05 9.68 4.91
C GLU A 47 5.84 11.20 5.05
N ALA A 48 5.91 11.93 3.94
CA ALA A 48 5.68 13.37 3.90
C ALA A 48 4.19 13.75 4.05
N ALA A 49 3.26 12.81 3.86
CA ALA A 49 1.83 13.06 3.91
C ALA A 49 1.32 13.32 5.35
N ARG A 50 1.48 14.55 5.85
CA ARG A 50 1.06 14.91 7.22
C ARG A 50 -0.41 15.34 7.33
N LEU A 51 -0.97 15.93 6.29
CA LEU A 51 -2.36 16.38 6.28
C LEU A 51 -3.32 15.22 5.94
N PRO A 52 -4.54 15.17 6.51
CA PRO A 52 -5.50 14.10 6.24
C PRO A 52 -5.78 13.87 4.75
N GLU A 53 -5.94 14.95 3.97
CA GLU A 53 -6.10 14.90 2.50
C GLU A 53 -4.91 14.21 1.82
N LEU A 54 -3.69 14.56 2.21
CA LEU A 54 -2.47 14.00 1.64
C LEU A 54 -2.32 12.52 2.02
N GLN A 55 -2.68 12.15 3.24
CA GLN A 55 -2.65 10.74 3.65
C GLN A 55 -3.64 9.89 2.85
N ARG A 56 -4.83 10.42 2.54
CA ARG A 56 -5.80 9.74 1.67
C ARG A 56 -5.23 9.56 0.25
N ARG A 57 -4.61 10.59 -0.30
CA ARG A 57 -3.97 10.50 -1.63
C ARG A 57 -2.79 9.54 -1.67
N ALA A 58 -1.95 9.55 -0.63
CA ALA A 58 -0.83 8.62 -0.48
C ALA A 58 -1.31 7.17 -0.36
N TRP A 59 -2.42 6.94 0.33
CA TRP A 59 -3.05 5.62 0.40
C TRP A 59 -3.49 5.12 -0.98
N VAL A 60 -4.18 5.95 -1.77
CA VAL A 60 -4.59 5.59 -3.14
C VAL A 60 -3.38 5.34 -4.06
N ALA A 61 -2.31 6.12 -3.91
CA ALA A 61 -1.08 5.89 -4.65
C ALA A 61 -0.46 4.52 -4.32
N PHE A 62 -0.46 4.15 -3.03
CA PHE A 62 -0.01 2.83 -2.61
C PHE A 62 -0.93 1.71 -3.09
N GLU A 63 -2.25 1.87 -3.05
CA GLU A 63 -3.20 0.90 -3.63
C GLU A 63 -2.92 0.67 -5.13
N THR A 64 -2.66 1.75 -5.86
CA THR A 64 -2.32 1.69 -7.29
C THR A 64 -1.01 0.94 -7.53
N PHE A 65 0.01 1.22 -6.71
CA PHE A 65 1.27 0.49 -6.73
C PHE A 65 1.06 -1.01 -6.42
N ALA A 66 0.31 -1.34 -5.37
CA ALA A 66 0.03 -2.72 -5.00
C ALA A 66 -0.71 -3.49 -6.09
N ASP A 67 -1.67 -2.86 -6.77
CA ASP A 67 -2.34 -3.44 -7.92
C ASP A 67 -1.38 -3.65 -9.11
N ALA A 68 -0.54 -2.66 -9.42
CA ALA A 68 0.46 -2.75 -10.49
C ALA A 68 1.49 -3.87 -10.23
N MET A 69 1.89 -4.04 -8.97
CA MET A 69 2.81 -5.08 -8.52
C MET A 69 2.12 -6.43 -8.28
N ARG A 70 0.81 -6.54 -8.57
CA ARG A 70 -0.01 -7.77 -8.42
C ARG A 70 0.01 -8.34 -7.00
N LEU A 71 0.02 -7.43 -6.04
CA LEU A 71 0.03 -7.75 -4.61
C LEU A 71 -1.38 -7.90 -4.06
N SER A 72 -2.39 -7.34 -4.71
CA SER A 72 -3.78 -7.51 -4.27
C SER A 72 -4.37 -8.84 -4.79
N PRO A 73 -5.23 -9.52 -3.99
CA PRO A 73 -5.91 -10.75 -4.41
C PRO A 73 -6.75 -10.57 -5.69
N ASP A 74 -7.28 -9.37 -5.90
CA ASP A 74 -8.09 -9.05 -7.08
C ASP A 74 -7.20 -8.84 -8.32
N ALA A 75 -6.06 -8.17 -8.19
CA ALA A 75 -5.07 -8.06 -9.26
C ALA A 75 -4.50 -9.43 -9.68
N GLN A 76 -4.37 -10.35 -8.72
CA GLN A 76 -3.97 -11.74 -9.02
C GLN A 76 -5.06 -12.50 -9.78
N ARG A 77 -6.35 -12.34 -9.39
CA ARG A 77 -7.49 -13.01 -10.03
C ARG A 77 -7.78 -12.57 -11.47
N ARG A 78 -7.54 -11.31 -11.84
CA ARG A 78 -7.83 -10.77 -13.20
C ARG A 78 -7.02 -11.41 -14.34
N MET A 79 -6.02 -12.24 -14.03
CA MET A 79 -5.15 -12.88 -15.03
C MET A 79 -5.33 -14.40 -15.13
N MET A 80 -6.24 -14.98 -14.35
CA MET A 80 -6.70 -16.36 -14.53
C MET A 80 -7.98 -16.36 -15.36
#